data_AF-A0AAJ0XA41-F1
#
_entry.id   AF-A0AAJ0XA41-F1
#
_cell.length_a   1.000
_cell.length_b   1.000
_cell.length_c   1.000
_cell.angle_alpha   90.00
_cell.angle_beta   90.00
_cell.angle_gamma   90.00
#
_symmetry.space_group_name_H-M   'P 1'
#
loop_
_entity.id
_entity.type
_entity.pdbx_description
1 polymer ?
#
loop_
_entity_poly.entity_id
_entity_poly.type
_entity_poly.pdbx_seq_one_letter_code
_entity_poly.pdbx_strand_id
1 'polypeptide(L)'
;MGFKRIENTNDWAEALRLSVANADETGIASVFSSLAWRDGEQIARRAHRFLEEIAPYYLAEQGPSAATAADRLRIDLFRESMLAYFEDKPAPIDTASEDDATSWVIANAPAAASANLQTMEAAMGTPGVRTHRAIIKLHKHLDMRTCEALQQRVLMQVWEGIQATLAELLAAAPR
;
A
#
# COMPACT_ATOMS: atom_id res chain seq x y z
N MET A 1 20.70 -5.81 -2.38
CA MET A 1 20.60 -6.40 -1.03
C MET A 1 19.13 -6.70 -0.77
N GLY A 2 18.79 -7.94 -0.44
CA GLY A 2 17.40 -8.33 -0.11
C GLY A 2 17.13 -8.07 1.37
N PHE A 3 16.15 -7.23 1.68
CA PHE A 3 15.72 -7.00 3.05
C PHE A 3 14.87 -8.17 3.54
N LYS A 4 15.15 -8.67 4.75
CA LYS A 4 14.40 -9.77 5.36
C LYS A 4 13.05 -9.24 5.86
N ARG A 5 11.97 -9.88 5.42
CA ARG A 5 10.60 -9.50 5.71
C ARG A 5 10.21 -9.81 7.17
N ILE A 6 9.56 -8.87 7.86
CA ILE A 6 9.03 -9.08 9.22
C ILE A 6 7.56 -9.50 9.11
N GLU A 7 7.22 -10.72 9.54
CA GLU A 7 5.93 -11.35 9.27
C GLU A 7 4.82 -11.06 10.30
N ASN A 8 5.16 -10.51 11.48
CA ASN A 8 4.19 -10.34 12.58
C ASN A 8 4.01 -8.86 13.01
N THR A 9 2.77 -8.50 13.36
CA THR A 9 2.35 -7.11 13.67
C THR A 9 2.98 -6.58 14.97
N ASN A 10 3.30 -7.44 15.93
CA ASN A 10 3.98 -7.02 17.16
C ASN A 10 5.51 -6.99 17.01
N ASP A 11 6.05 -7.81 16.10
CA ASP A 11 7.49 -7.98 15.93
C ASP A 11 8.16 -6.77 15.27
N TRP A 12 7.46 -6.07 14.35
CA TRP A 12 8.06 -4.91 13.67
C TRP A 12 8.23 -3.71 14.61
N ALA A 13 7.32 -3.50 15.56
CA ALA A 13 7.40 -2.39 16.51
C ALA A 13 8.55 -2.60 17.51
N GLU A 14 8.75 -3.82 17.99
CA GLU A 14 9.91 -4.19 18.80
C GLU A 14 11.22 -4.10 18.01
N ALA A 15 11.26 -4.67 16.81
CA ALA A 15 12.41 -4.58 15.91
C ALA A 15 12.80 -3.12 15.61
N LEU A 16 11.81 -2.25 15.41
CA LEU A 16 12.03 -0.82 15.23
C LEU A 16 12.66 -0.17 16.46
N ARG A 17 12.10 -0.40 17.65
CA ARG A 17 12.62 0.16 18.89
C ARG A 17 14.06 -0.27 19.15
N LEU A 18 14.38 -1.55 18.93
CA LEU A 18 15.73 -2.08 19.04
C LEU A 18 16.69 -1.44 18.03
N SER A 19 16.25 -1.32 16.77
CA SER A 19 17.07 -0.70 15.71
C SER A 19 17.35 0.78 16.01
N VAL A 20 16.35 1.54 16.46
CA VAL A 20 16.51 2.96 16.86
C VAL A 20 17.39 3.10 18.10
N ALA A 21 17.29 2.20 19.08
CA ALA A 21 18.15 2.20 20.26
C ALA A 21 19.62 2.03 19.88
N ASN A 22 19.90 1.12 18.93
CA ASN A 22 21.24 0.76 18.45
C ASN A 22 21.76 1.64 17.31
N ALA A 23 20.96 2.59 16.81
CA ALA A 23 21.26 3.36 15.59
C ALA A 23 21.56 2.46 14.37
N ASP A 24 20.85 1.33 14.26
CA ASP A 24 20.92 0.42 13.13
C ASP A 24 20.06 0.95 11.98
N GLU A 25 20.69 1.67 11.06
CA GLU A 25 20.07 2.23 9.86
C GLU A 25 19.42 1.14 8.98
N THR A 26 20.07 -0.03 8.86
CA THR A 26 19.55 -1.12 8.03
C THR A 26 18.29 -1.72 8.65
N GLY A 27 18.28 -1.90 9.97
CA GLY A 27 17.12 -2.37 10.71
C GLY A 27 15.93 -1.41 10.59
N ILE A 28 16.17 -0.10 10.73
CA ILE A 28 15.14 0.93 10.58
C ILE A 28 14.53 0.90 9.16
N ALA A 29 15.36 0.90 8.12
CA ALA A 29 14.91 0.85 6.73
C ALA A 29 14.15 -0.45 6.40
N SER A 30 14.56 -1.57 7.01
CA SER A 30 13.89 -2.87 6.86
C SER A 30 12.48 -2.88 7.46
N VAL A 31 12.27 -2.16 8.57
CA VAL A 31 10.92 -1.99 9.15
C VAL A 31 10.04 -1.18 8.21
N PHE A 32 10.51 -0.04 7.70
CA PHE A 32 9.73 0.75 6.75
C PHE A 32 9.36 -0.08 5.51
N SER A 33 10.33 -0.82 4.97
CA SER A 33 10.11 -1.73 3.83
C SER A 33 9.04 -2.77 4.13
N SER A 34 9.04 -3.35 5.34
CA SER A 34 8.04 -4.34 5.74
C SER A 34 6.63 -3.74 5.83
N LEU A 35 6.50 -2.49 6.30
CA LEU A 35 5.23 -1.77 6.31
C LEU A 35 4.73 -1.48 4.89
N ALA A 36 5.59 -0.97 4.01
CA ALA A 36 5.23 -0.72 2.61
C ALA A 36 4.73 -2.01 1.91
N TRP A 37 5.42 -3.14 2.09
CA TRP A 37 4.96 -4.42 1.55
C TRP A 37 3.63 -4.88 2.15
N ARG A 38 3.42 -4.67 3.45
CA ARG A 38 2.15 -5.01 4.10
C ARG A 38 0.99 -4.21 3.52
N ASP A 39 1.19 -2.95 3.16
CA ASP A 39 0.19 -2.16 2.44
C ASP A 39 -0.20 -2.85 1.13
N GLY A 40 0.79 -3.18 0.30
CA GLY A 40 0.58 -3.89 -0.97
C GLY A 40 -0.18 -5.21 -0.80
N GLU A 41 0.13 -5.99 0.24
CA GLU A 41 -0.60 -7.24 0.48
C GLU A 41 -2.05 -7.05 0.91
N GLN A 42 -2.32 -6.02 1.72
CA GLN A 42 -3.70 -5.74 2.12
C GLN A 42 -4.53 -5.25 0.92
N ILE A 43 -3.95 -4.42 0.06
CA ILE A 43 -4.55 -3.98 -1.20
C ILE A 43 -4.83 -5.20 -2.09
N ALA A 44 -3.84 -6.07 -2.31
CA ALA A 44 -3.98 -7.27 -3.14
C ALA A 44 -5.10 -8.19 -2.61
N ARG A 45 -5.14 -8.43 -1.29
CA ARG A 45 -6.20 -9.22 -0.66
C ARG A 45 -7.60 -8.61 -0.83
N ARG A 46 -7.72 -7.28 -0.77
CA ARG A 46 -9.00 -6.60 -1.04
C ARG A 46 -9.41 -6.78 -2.49
N ALA A 47 -8.50 -6.55 -3.43
CA ALA A 47 -8.74 -6.73 -4.85
C ALA A 47 -9.19 -8.16 -5.18
N HIS A 48 -8.54 -9.18 -4.62
CA HIS A 48 -8.89 -10.58 -4.87
C HIS A 48 -10.31 -10.90 -4.38
N ARG A 49 -10.66 -10.49 -3.16
CA ARG A 49 -12.02 -10.68 -2.62
C ARG A 49 -13.07 -9.99 -3.49
N PHE A 50 -12.80 -8.74 -3.90
CA PHE A 50 -13.71 -8.02 -4.78
C PHE A 50 -13.90 -8.74 -6.13
N LEU A 51 -12.81 -9.22 -6.74
CA LEU A 51 -12.90 -9.97 -7.99
C LEU A 51 -13.67 -11.29 -7.83
N GLU A 52 -13.47 -12.02 -6.73
CA GLU A 52 -14.20 -13.27 -6.45
C GLU A 52 -15.70 -13.03 -6.27
N GLU A 53 -16.08 -11.95 -5.59
CA GLU A 53 -17.48 -11.66 -5.26
C GLU A 53 -18.23 -10.94 -6.39
N ILE A 54 -17.60 -9.96 -7.03
CA ILE A 54 -18.28 -8.99 -7.88
C ILE A 54 -18.04 -9.24 -9.37
N ALA A 55 -16.86 -9.71 -9.78
CA ALA A 55 -16.54 -9.90 -11.20
C ALA A 55 -17.55 -10.80 -11.95
N PRO A 56 -18.09 -11.90 -11.37
CA PRO A 56 -19.08 -12.72 -12.06
C PRO A 56 -20.32 -11.95 -12.53
N TYR A 57 -20.76 -10.94 -11.79
CA TYR A 57 -21.92 -10.12 -12.15
C TYR A 57 -21.62 -9.20 -13.35
N TYR A 58 -20.44 -8.58 -13.37
CA TYR A 58 -20.02 -7.71 -14.47
C TYR A 58 -19.79 -8.53 -15.75
N LEU A 59 -19.22 -9.73 -15.63
CA LEU A 59 -18.97 -10.63 -16.77
C LEU A 59 -20.24 -11.26 -17.35
N ALA A 60 -21.35 -11.28 -16.58
CA ALA A 60 -22.64 -11.78 -17.07
C ALA A 60 -23.39 -10.75 -17.95
N GLU A 61 -22.96 -9.48 -17.99
CA GLU A 61 -23.54 -8.46 -18.87
C GLU A 61 -23.12 -8.69 -20.34
N GLN A 62 -23.84 -9.57 -21.03
CA GLN A 62 -23.63 -9.88 -22.45
C GLN A 62 -24.24 -8.79 -23.36
N GLY A 63 -23.42 -8.03 -24.08
CA GLY A 63 -23.89 -7.08 -25.11
C GLY A 63 -22.91 -5.96 -25.50
N PRO A 64 -23.36 -4.96 -26.29
CA PRO A 64 -22.56 -3.79 -26.67
C PRO A 64 -22.00 -2.99 -25.48
N SER A 65 -22.53 -3.23 -24.27
CA SER A 65 -22.10 -2.66 -22.99
C SER A 65 -20.89 -3.36 -22.37
N ALA A 66 -20.40 -4.49 -22.90
CA ALA A 66 -19.33 -5.28 -22.27
C ALA A 66 -18.01 -4.50 -22.10
N ALA A 67 -17.63 -3.68 -23.08
CA ALA A 67 -16.46 -2.79 -22.94
C ALA A 67 -16.68 -1.77 -21.80
N THR A 68 -17.89 -1.22 -21.69
CA THR A 68 -18.27 -0.31 -20.61
C THR A 68 -18.34 -1.02 -19.25
N ALA A 69 -18.71 -2.30 -19.20
CA ALA A 69 -18.72 -3.10 -17.98
C ALA A 69 -17.29 -3.41 -17.51
N ALA A 70 -16.38 -3.75 -18.43
CA ALA A 70 -14.97 -3.96 -18.11
C ALA A 70 -14.29 -2.70 -17.55
N ASP A 71 -14.57 -1.53 -18.15
CA ASP A 71 -14.04 -0.25 -17.66
C ASP A 71 -14.61 0.10 -16.28
N ARG A 72 -15.91 -0.11 -16.04
CA ARG A 72 -16.50 0.08 -14.70
C ARG A 72 -15.88 -0.87 -13.67
N LEU A 73 -15.75 -2.15 -14.02
CA LEU A 73 -15.14 -3.15 -13.14
C LEU A 73 -13.71 -2.74 -12.73
N ARG A 74 -12.93 -2.19 -13.67
CA ARG A 74 -11.58 -1.67 -13.39
C ARG A 74 -11.61 -0.50 -12.41
N ILE A 75 -12.52 0.46 -12.59
CA ILE A 75 -12.65 1.62 -11.69
C ILE A 75 -13.09 1.17 -10.29
N ASP A 76 -14.11 0.32 -10.21
CA ASP A 76 -14.64 -0.16 -8.93
C ASP A 76 -13.60 -1.03 -8.20
N LEU A 77 -12.84 -1.85 -8.93
CA LEU A 77 -11.72 -2.60 -8.39
C LEU A 77 -10.65 -1.68 -7.82
N PHE A 78 -10.33 -0.57 -8.49
CA PHE A 78 -9.38 0.40 -7.98
C PHE A 78 -9.87 1.05 -6.68
N ARG A 79 -11.14 1.49 -6.65
CA ARG A 79 -11.77 2.08 -5.46
C ARG A 79 -11.74 1.14 -4.27
N GLU A 80 -12.22 -0.10 -4.45
CA GLU A 80 -12.37 -1.07 -3.35
C GLU A 80 -11.03 -1.65 -2.87
N SER A 81 -10.00 -1.65 -3.72
CA SER A 81 -8.67 -2.16 -3.34
C SER A 81 -7.75 -1.07 -2.82
N MET A 82 -7.52 -0.01 -3.58
CA MET A 82 -6.54 1.04 -3.29
C MET A 82 -7.15 2.12 -2.40
N LEU A 83 -8.23 2.76 -2.83
CA LEU A 83 -8.81 3.90 -2.10
C LEU A 83 -9.33 3.47 -0.74
N ALA A 84 -10.19 2.45 -0.69
CA ALA A 84 -10.78 1.95 0.55
C ALA A 84 -9.71 1.45 1.54
N TYR A 85 -8.58 0.92 1.06
CA TYR A 85 -7.46 0.58 1.95
C TYR A 85 -6.86 1.82 2.61
N PHE A 86 -6.71 2.91 1.86
CA PHE A 86 -6.13 4.13 2.35
C PHE A 86 -7.09 5.01 3.14
N GLU A 87 -8.40 4.87 2.97
CA GLU A 87 -9.42 5.47 3.85
C GLU A 87 -9.33 4.91 5.28
N ASP A 88 -9.02 3.62 5.42
CA ASP A 88 -8.82 2.96 6.72
C ASP A 88 -7.47 3.31 7.37
N LYS A 89 -6.57 3.96 6.61
CA LYS A 89 -5.25 4.39 7.08
C LYS A 89 -5.28 5.91 7.30
N PRO A 90 -4.60 6.47 8.31
CA PRO A 90 -4.53 7.92 8.51
C PRO A 90 -3.60 8.58 7.47
N ALA A 91 -3.86 8.38 6.18
CA ALA A 91 -3.12 8.98 5.08
C ALA A 91 -3.99 10.07 4.42
N PRO A 92 -3.52 11.32 4.27
CA PRO A 92 -4.27 12.39 3.62
C PRO A 92 -4.21 12.22 2.09
N ILE A 93 -4.97 11.24 1.61
CA ILE A 93 -4.95 10.75 0.24
C ILE A 93 -5.99 11.50 -0.58
N ASP A 94 -5.62 11.93 -1.78
CA ASP A 94 -6.53 12.62 -2.70
C ASP A 94 -7.44 11.60 -3.41
N THR A 95 -8.75 11.81 -3.38
CA THR A 95 -9.75 10.95 -4.02
C THR A 95 -10.18 11.47 -5.40
N ALA A 96 -9.66 12.61 -5.87
CA ALA A 96 -10.19 13.31 -7.04
C ALA A 96 -9.78 12.72 -8.42
N SER A 97 -8.86 11.75 -8.48
CA SER A 97 -8.33 11.22 -9.76
C SER A 97 -8.39 9.69 -9.83
N GLU A 98 -9.61 9.15 -9.94
CA GLU A 98 -9.83 7.70 -9.98
C GLU A 98 -9.69 7.11 -11.40
N ASP A 99 -9.80 7.95 -12.43
CA ASP A 99 -9.78 7.53 -13.84
C ASP A 99 -8.37 7.11 -14.32
N ASP A 100 -7.32 7.63 -13.69
CA ASP A 100 -5.94 7.24 -13.93
C ASP A 100 -5.25 6.77 -12.65
N ALA A 101 -5.49 5.49 -12.33
CA ALA A 101 -4.89 4.81 -11.19
C ALA A 101 -3.36 4.90 -11.13
N THR A 102 -2.66 4.99 -12.28
CA THR A 102 -1.19 5.11 -12.28
C THR A 102 -0.78 6.51 -11.81
N SER A 103 -1.35 7.56 -12.41
CA SER A 103 -1.11 8.94 -11.97
C SER A 103 -1.52 9.14 -10.52
N TRP A 104 -2.61 8.51 -10.10
CA TRP A 104 -3.05 8.52 -8.71
C TRP A 104 -2.00 7.92 -7.76
N VAL A 105 -1.43 6.76 -8.09
CA VAL A 105 -0.39 6.12 -7.26
C VAL A 105 0.83 7.02 -7.13
N ILE A 106 1.25 7.65 -8.23
CA ILE A 106 2.39 8.58 -8.23
C ILE A 106 2.10 9.78 -7.32
N ALA A 107 0.92 10.38 -7.42
CA ALA A 107 0.52 11.55 -6.62
C ALA A 107 0.39 11.22 -5.12
N ASN A 108 -0.05 10.01 -4.78
CA ASN A 108 -0.40 9.62 -3.42
C ASN A 108 0.67 8.81 -2.68
N ALA A 109 1.71 8.33 -3.38
CA ALA A 109 2.82 7.63 -2.75
C ALA A 109 3.50 8.42 -1.60
N PRO A 110 3.67 9.75 -1.67
CA PRO A 110 4.22 10.52 -0.55
C PRO A 110 3.34 10.50 0.70
N ALA A 111 2.03 10.65 0.54
CA ALA A 111 1.08 10.58 1.66
C ALA A 111 1.05 9.18 2.29
N ALA A 112 1.07 8.13 1.46
CA ALA A 112 1.15 6.75 1.93
C ALA A 112 2.45 6.45 2.69
N ALA A 113 3.59 6.93 2.19
CA ALA A 113 4.88 6.80 2.87
C ALA A 113 4.89 7.55 4.20
N SER A 114 4.32 8.76 4.25
CA SER A 114 4.17 9.55 5.46
C SER A 114 3.34 8.81 6.52
N ALA A 115 2.24 8.17 6.13
CA ALA A 115 1.43 7.37 7.05
C ALA A 115 2.20 6.15 7.63
N ASN A 116 3.08 5.51 6.84
CA ASN A 116 3.97 4.46 7.35
C ASN A 116 4.99 5.02 8.35
N LEU A 117 5.56 6.19 8.08
CA LEU A 117 6.46 6.87 9.01
C LEU A 117 5.75 7.24 10.32
N GLN A 118 4.54 7.79 10.26
CA GLN A 118 3.73 8.09 11.44
C GLN A 118 3.42 6.83 12.25
N THR A 119 3.18 5.70 11.58
CA THR A 119 3.01 4.40 12.23
C THR A 119 4.28 3.97 12.99
N MET A 120 5.46 4.18 12.40
CA MET A 120 6.75 3.93 13.03
C MET A 120 7.01 4.88 14.22
N GLU A 121 6.67 6.15 14.11
CA GLU A 121 6.79 7.14 15.18
C GLU A 121 5.87 6.80 16.37
N ALA A 122 4.61 6.46 16.09
CA ALA A 122 3.64 6.06 17.11
C ALA A 122 4.12 4.81 17.88
N ALA A 123 4.82 3.90 17.21
CA ALA A 123 5.41 2.73 17.86
C ALA A 123 6.51 3.08 18.88
N MET A 124 7.09 4.28 18.86
CA MET A 124 8.08 4.72 19.85
C MET A 124 7.49 4.95 21.25
N GLY A 125 6.16 5.00 21.37
CA GLY A 125 5.45 5.10 22.63
C GLY A 125 5.00 6.52 22.97
N THR A 126 4.65 6.74 24.23
CA THR A 126 4.02 7.99 24.69
C THR A 126 4.97 9.19 24.60
N PRO A 127 4.45 10.41 24.36
CA PRO A 127 5.27 11.63 24.31
C PRO A 127 6.12 11.85 25.57
N GLY A 128 7.38 12.22 25.36
CA GLY A 128 8.35 12.49 26.41
C GLY A 128 9.76 12.65 25.84
N VAL A 129 10.72 13.11 26.66
CA VAL A 129 12.09 13.40 26.20
C VAL A 129 12.77 12.20 25.56
N ARG A 130 12.54 10.98 26.07
CA ARG A 130 13.11 9.74 25.52
C ARG A 130 12.53 9.43 24.13
N THR A 131 11.21 9.49 24.00
CA THR A 131 10.48 9.26 22.75
C THR A 131 10.88 10.30 21.70
N HIS A 132 10.99 11.57 22.09
CA HIS A 132 11.45 12.64 21.21
C HIS A 132 12.86 12.39 20.67
N ARG A 133 13.80 11.95 21.52
CA ARG A 133 15.16 11.57 21.08
C ARG A 133 15.14 10.35 20.15
N ALA A 134 14.27 9.38 20.39
CA ALA A 134 14.12 8.20 19.53
C ALA A 134 13.59 8.60 18.13
N ILE A 135 12.59 9.49 18.07
CA ILE A 135 12.05 10.02 16.81
C ILE A 135 13.12 10.82 16.04
N ILE A 136 13.92 11.65 16.72
CA ILE A 136 15.05 12.33 16.05
C ILE A 136 16.03 11.34 15.41
N LYS A 137 16.37 10.26 16.14
CA LYS A 137 17.24 9.20 15.60
C LYS A 137 16.58 8.52 14.40
N LEU A 138 15.29 8.22 14.49
CA LEU A 138 14.51 7.62 13.41
C LEU A 138 14.64 8.46 12.13
N HIS A 139 14.32 9.75 12.17
CA HIS A 139 14.41 10.64 11.00
C HIS A 139 15.85 10.85 10.50
N LYS A 140 16.85 10.80 11.40
CA LYS A 140 18.25 10.90 10.99
C LYS A 140 18.67 9.74 10.07
N HIS A 141 18.05 8.57 10.24
CA HIS A 141 18.40 7.34 9.56
C HIS A 141 17.36 6.88 8.52
N LEU A 142 16.31 7.68 8.28
CA LEU A 142 15.34 7.46 7.21
C LEU A 142 15.38 8.62 6.23
N ASP A 143 15.81 8.32 5.00
CA ASP A 143 15.62 9.25 3.89
C ASP A 143 14.18 9.14 3.37
N MET A 144 13.43 10.23 3.52
CA MET A 144 12.03 10.26 3.11
C MET A 144 11.87 10.04 1.60
N ARG A 145 12.77 10.55 0.76
CA ARG A 145 12.67 10.35 -0.70
C ARG A 145 12.80 8.89 -1.09
N THR A 146 13.71 8.17 -0.45
CA THR A 146 13.84 6.71 -0.63
C THR A 146 12.59 5.97 -0.16
N CYS A 147 11.97 6.42 0.93
CA CYS A 147 10.72 5.87 1.45
C CYS A 147 9.55 6.08 0.49
N GLU A 148 9.41 7.29 -0.06
CA GLU A 148 8.40 7.64 -1.06
C GLU A 148 8.56 6.80 -2.34
N ALA A 149 9.79 6.70 -2.86
CA ALA A 149 10.09 5.89 -4.04
C ALA A 149 9.81 4.40 -3.82
N LEU A 150 10.13 3.88 -2.63
CA LEU A 150 9.80 2.50 -2.27
C LEU A 150 8.27 2.29 -2.21
N GLN A 151 7.56 3.19 -1.54
CA GLN A 151 6.09 3.12 -1.44
C GLN A 151 5.45 3.15 -2.82
N GLN A 152 5.85 4.11 -3.67
CA GLN A 152 5.37 4.20 -5.05
C GLN A 152 5.61 2.90 -5.81
N ARG A 153 6.83 2.33 -5.72
CA ARG A 153 7.16 1.08 -6.38
C ARG A 153 6.27 -0.08 -5.92
N VAL A 154 6.03 -0.21 -4.61
CA VAL A 154 5.17 -1.28 -4.08
C VAL A 154 3.73 -1.11 -4.56
N LEU A 155 3.20 0.12 -4.50
CA LEU A 155 1.84 0.43 -4.94
C LEU A 155 1.64 0.22 -6.44
N MET A 156 2.62 0.60 -7.26
CA MET A 156 2.61 0.31 -8.69
C MET A 156 2.65 -1.18 -8.96
N GLN A 157 3.55 -1.92 -8.31
CA GLN A 157 3.69 -3.35 -8.51
C GLN A 157 2.41 -4.11 -8.15
N VAL A 158 1.75 -3.77 -7.05
CA VAL A 158 0.48 -4.41 -6.69
C VAL A 158 -0.61 -4.06 -7.69
N TRP A 159 -0.69 -2.80 -8.14
CA TRP A 159 -1.70 -2.38 -9.09
C TRP A 159 -1.53 -3.06 -10.45
N GLU A 160 -0.31 -3.14 -10.97
CA GLU A 160 0.02 -3.89 -12.19
C GLU A 160 -0.36 -5.38 -12.07
N GLY A 161 -0.10 -5.99 -10.91
CA GLY A 161 -0.52 -7.36 -10.62
C GLY A 161 -2.04 -7.54 -10.65
N ILE A 162 -2.77 -6.62 -10.02
CA ILE A 162 -4.25 -6.61 -10.02
C ILE A 162 -4.80 -6.46 -11.45
N GLN A 163 -4.22 -5.55 -12.25
CA GLN A 163 -4.61 -5.36 -13.64
C GLN A 163 -4.37 -6.60 -14.49
N ALA A 164 -3.26 -7.31 -14.28
CA ALA A 164 -2.97 -8.56 -14.97
C ALA A 164 -4.02 -9.63 -14.63
N THR A 165 -4.36 -9.80 -13.35
CA THR A 165 -5.41 -10.73 -12.92
C THR A 165 -6.77 -10.36 -13.52
N LEU A 166 -7.14 -9.08 -13.54
CA LEU A 166 -8.38 -8.62 -14.18
C LEU A 166 -8.40 -8.94 -15.68
N ALA A 167 -7.29 -8.70 -16.39
CA ALA A 167 -7.18 -8.99 -17.81
C ALA A 167 -7.34 -10.50 -18.13
N GLU A 168 -6.76 -11.37 -17.30
CA GLU A 168 -6.93 -12.82 -17.40
C GLU A 168 -8.39 -13.24 -17.21
N LEU A 169 -9.07 -12.68 -16.20
CA LEU A 169 -10.49 -12.93 -15.94
C LEU A 169 -11.37 -12.48 -17.12
N LEU A 170 -11.14 -11.28 -17.66
CA LEU A 170 -11.88 -10.75 -18.80
C LEU A 170 -11.64 -11.58 -20.07
N ALA A 171 -10.43 -12.10 -20.28
CA ALA A 171 -10.11 -12.95 -21.42
C ALA A 171 -10.73 -14.36 -21.32
N ALA A 172 -10.92 -14.86 -20.10
CA ALA A 172 -11.54 -16.16 -19.84
C ALA A 172 -13.08 -16.12 -19.86
N ALA A 173 -13.69 -14.93 -19.83
CA ALA A 173 -15.13 -14.78 -19.85
C ALA A 173 -15.73 -15.27 -21.18
N PRO A 174 -16.82 -16.06 -21.15
CA PRO A 174 -17.48 -16.52 -22.37
C PRO A 174 -18.04 -15.33 -23.16
N ARG A 175 -17.72 -15.27 -24.46
CA ARG A 175 -18.23 -14.27 -25.41
C ARG A 175 -19.67 -14.56 -25.84
#